data_AF-A0A7S2GKY6-F1
#
_entry.id   AF-A0A7S2GKY6-F1
#
_cell.length_a   1.000
_cell.length_b   1.000
_cell.length_c   1.000
_cell.angle_alpha   90.00
_cell.angle_beta   90.00
_cell.angle_gamma   90.00
#
_symmetry.space_group_name_H-M   'P 1'
#
loop_
_entity.id
_entity.type
_entity.pdbx_description
1 polymer ?
#
loop_
_entity_poly.entity_id
_entity_poly.type
_entity_poly.pdbx_seq_one_letter_code
_entity_poly.pdbx_strand_id
1 'polypeptide(L)'
;KMEHLAPAPTDADASEFPTIAPAGALPMMRRRLTSGSSTVVSANLEPRSCFDCDADVEGSAWASVSYGITLCLDCAGVHRSFGVSISFVRSLTLDTLTEREQRAMTIGGNAAFAAFLADPARGVPRH
;
A
#
# COMPACT_ATOMS: atom_id res chain seq x y z
N LYS A 1 30.15 -44.08 32.75
CA LYS A 1 29.11 -43.33 32.01
C LYS A 1 29.37 -41.86 32.32
N MET A 2 30.34 -41.21 31.67
CA MET A 2 30.18 -40.55 30.35
C MET A 2 28.86 -39.79 30.32
N GLU A 3 28.76 -38.46 30.23
CA GLU A 3 29.71 -37.35 30.18
C GLU A 3 28.87 -36.05 30.12
N HIS A 4 29.42 -34.97 30.68
CA HIS A 4 29.31 -33.54 30.31
C HIS A 4 27.95 -32.96 29.87
N LEU A 5 27.30 -32.12 30.67
CA LEU A 5 27.56 -30.67 30.91
C LEU A 5 27.06 -29.76 29.77
N ALA A 6 26.37 -28.71 30.20
CA ALA A 6 26.31 -27.36 29.60
C ALA A 6 25.12 -27.04 28.64
N PRO A 7 24.81 -25.73 28.46
CA PRO A 7 23.47 -25.17 28.61
C PRO A 7 22.92 -24.60 27.28
N ALA A 8 21.73 -24.01 27.37
CA ALA A 8 20.91 -23.50 26.27
C ALA A 8 21.65 -22.57 25.27
N PRO A 9 21.39 -22.71 23.96
CA PRO A 9 21.74 -21.69 22.98
C PRO A 9 20.59 -20.68 22.79
N THR A 10 21.04 -19.42 22.69
CA THR A 10 20.33 -18.19 22.38
C THR A 10 19.87 -18.09 20.93
N ASP A 11 18.79 -17.33 20.76
CA ASP A 11 18.38 -16.47 19.65
C ASP A 11 18.89 -16.69 18.21
N ALA A 12 17.94 -16.49 17.30
CA ALA A 12 18.07 -15.96 15.94
C ALA A 12 17.93 -16.92 14.75
N ASP A 13 16.98 -16.51 13.89
CA ASP A 13 17.05 -16.42 12.43
C ASP A 13 16.67 -17.61 11.51
N ALA A 14 15.86 -17.21 10.52
CA ALA A 14 15.85 -17.66 9.12
C ALA A 14 15.22 -19.03 8.75
N SER A 15 13.95 -18.93 8.31
CA SER A 15 13.51 -19.28 6.94
C SER A 15 14.65 -19.33 5.89
N GLU A 16 14.77 -20.18 4.87
CA GLU A 16 13.95 -21.04 4.01
C GLU A 16 14.98 -21.96 3.28
N PHE A 17 14.67 -23.10 2.65
CA PHE A 17 14.04 -23.30 1.33
C PHE A 17 14.20 -24.79 0.96
N PRO A 18 13.39 -25.37 0.07
CA PRO A 18 14.02 -26.27 -0.91
C PRO A 18 13.53 -26.14 -2.37
N THR A 19 14.53 -25.97 -3.24
CA THR A 19 14.83 -26.71 -4.49
C THR A 19 13.84 -26.77 -5.69
N ILE A 20 14.08 -25.87 -6.65
CA ILE A 20 14.46 -26.04 -8.08
C ILE A 20 13.98 -27.30 -8.85
N ALA A 21 13.33 -27.06 -10.01
CA ALA A 21 13.32 -27.93 -11.20
C ALA A 21 13.52 -27.11 -12.51
N PRO A 22 14.00 -27.70 -13.64
CA PRO A 22 14.98 -27.02 -14.51
C PRO A 22 14.56 -26.67 -15.96
N ALA A 23 15.34 -25.72 -16.49
CA ALA A 23 15.92 -25.56 -17.84
C ALA A 23 15.08 -25.73 -19.13
N GLY A 24 14.82 -24.59 -19.79
CA GLY A 24 14.61 -24.50 -21.24
C GLY A 24 14.51 -23.05 -21.74
N ALA A 25 15.55 -22.59 -22.46
CA ALA A 25 15.64 -21.34 -23.25
C ALA A 25 16.14 -20.04 -22.56
N LEU A 26 17.48 -19.98 -22.44
CA LEU A 26 18.45 -18.90 -22.74
C LEU A 26 18.22 -17.41 -22.38
N PRO A 27 19.33 -16.69 -22.10
CA PRO A 27 19.33 -15.46 -21.33
C PRO A 27 19.19 -14.23 -22.23
N MET A 28 18.30 -13.33 -21.84
CA MET A 28 18.47 -11.93 -22.18
C MET A 28 18.69 -11.18 -20.88
N MET A 29 19.95 -10.83 -20.63
CA MET A 29 20.28 -9.72 -19.75
C MET A 29 19.47 -8.52 -20.23
N ARG A 30 18.30 -8.29 -19.64
CA ARG A 30 17.60 -7.02 -19.76
C ARG A 30 17.83 -6.31 -18.45
N ARG A 31 19.00 -5.66 -18.44
CA ARG A 31 19.31 -4.35 -17.89
C ARG A 31 18.43 -3.92 -16.71
N ARG A 32 19.07 -3.53 -15.60
CA ARG A 32 18.52 -2.49 -14.72
C ARG A 32 17.94 -1.39 -15.60
N LEU A 33 16.62 -1.33 -15.68
CA LEU A 33 15.89 -0.16 -16.12
C LEU A 33 15.54 0.59 -14.85
N THR A 34 16.51 1.34 -14.33
CA THR A 34 16.19 2.59 -13.67
C THR A 34 15.64 3.50 -14.76
N SER A 35 14.34 3.43 -15.00
CA SER A 35 13.63 4.32 -15.91
C SER A 35 12.48 4.91 -15.11
N GLY A 36 12.76 6.04 -14.47
CA GLY A 36 11.75 6.80 -13.78
C GLY A 36 10.65 7.22 -14.75
N SER A 37 9.41 6.92 -14.39
CA SER A 37 8.29 7.86 -14.38
C SER A 37 7.11 7.18 -13.70
N SER A 38 6.49 7.88 -12.74
CA SER A 38 5.28 7.49 -12.01
C SER A 38 5.42 6.59 -10.76
N THR A 39 6.22 6.99 -9.75
CA THR A 39 6.14 6.36 -8.40
C THR A 39 6.41 7.32 -7.23
N VAL A 40 6.21 8.64 -7.40
CA VAL A 40 6.48 9.59 -6.29
C VAL A 40 5.44 9.44 -5.17
N VAL A 41 4.21 9.06 -5.51
CA VAL A 41 3.11 8.90 -4.56
C VAL A 41 3.16 7.54 -3.83
N SER A 42 3.62 6.47 -4.48
CA SER A 42 3.64 5.12 -3.87
C SER A 42 4.67 4.95 -2.74
N ALA A 43 5.67 5.83 -2.64
CA ALA A 43 6.73 5.69 -1.63
C ALA A 43 6.44 6.40 -0.30
N ASN A 44 5.45 7.31 -0.24
CA ASN A 44 5.16 8.13 0.95
C ASN A 44 3.74 7.94 1.50
N LEU A 45 2.95 7.02 0.93
CA LEU A 45 1.66 6.64 1.47
C LEU A 45 1.83 5.41 2.37
N GLU A 46 2.17 5.61 3.63
CA GLU A 46 1.85 4.63 4.67
C GLU A 46 0.45 4.98 5.24
N PRO A 47 -0.42 3.99 5.52
CA PRO A 47 -0.30 2.54 5.38
C PRO A 47 -0.71 2.02 3.99
N ARG A 48 -0.14 0.87 3.60
CA ARG A 48 -0.50 0.09 2.40
C ARG A 48 -1.86 -0.61 2.52
N SER A 49 -2.76 -0.12 3.36
CA SER A 49 -4.09 -0.71 3.56
C SER A 49 -5.19 0.19 2.99
N CYS A 50 -6.27 -0.44 2.55
CA CYS A 50 -7.48 0.26 2.14
C CYS A 50 -8.15 0.90 3.35
N PHE A 51 -8.55 2.17 3.24
CA PHE A 51 -9.21 2.89 4.32
C PHE A 51 -10.54 2.24 4.77
N ASP A 52 -11.31 1.66 3.85
CA ASP A 52 -12.66 1.16 4.17
C ASP A 52 -12.70 -0.28 4.71
N CYS A 53 -11.72 -1.11 4.36
CA CYS A 53 -11.76 -2.55 4.60
C CYS A 53 -10.43 -3.14 5.09
N ASP A 54 -9.43 -2.28 5.32
CA ASP A 54 -8.09 -2.63 5.79
C ASP A 54 -7.32 -3.63 4.93
N ALA A 55 -7.82 -3.99 3.75
CA ALA A 55 -7.15 -4.90 2.82
C ALA A 55 -5.84 -4.30 2.28
N ASP A 56 -4.81 -5.13 2.15
CA ASP A 56 -3.53 -4.72 1.57
C ASP A 56 -3.69 -4.31 0.11
N VAL A 57 -3.16 -3.14 -0.25
CA VAL A 57 -3.21 -2.55 -1.60
C VAL A 57 -1.86 -2.57 -2.31
N GLU A 58 -1.02 -3.55 -1.97
CA GLU A 58 0.33 -3.67 -2.48
C GLU A 58 0.34 -3.78 -4.02
N GLY A 59 1.00 -2.82 -4.68
CA GLY A 59 1.12 -2.76 -6.14
C GLY A 59 -0.13 -2.31 -6.93
N SER A 60 -1.29 -2.12 -6.30
CA SER A 60 -2.54 -1.71 -6.99
C SER A 60 -3.36 -0.69 -6.20
N ALA A 61 -2.70 0.30 -5.61
CA ALA A 61 -3.38 1.31 -4.80
C ALA A 61 -4.24 2.26 -5.65
N TRP A 62 -5.52 2.33 -5.32
CA TRP A 62 -6.43 3.38 -5.78
C TRP A 62 -6.48 4.48 -4.73
N ALA A 63 -6.96 5.66 -5.11
CA ALA A 63 -7.09 6.78 -4.20
C ALA A 63 -8.39 7.55 -4.44
N SER A 64 -9.01 7.98 -3.35
CA SER A 64 -10.02 9.05 -3.40
C SER A 64 -9.31 10.36 -3.12
N VAL A 65 -9.04 11.13 -4.18
CA VAL A 65 -8.32 12.40 -4.12
C VAL A 65 -9.10 13.45 -3.33
N SER A 66 -10.44 13.39 -3.37
CA SER A 66 -11.30 14.28 -2.58
C SER A 66 -11.01 14.23 -1.08
N TYR A 67 -10.63 13.06 -0.57
CA TYR A 67 -10.39 12.81 0.85
C TYR A 67 -8.92 12.55 1.18
N GLY A 68 -8.07 12.36 0.17
CA GLY A 68 -6.66 12.04 0.37
C GLY A 68 -6.42 10.63 0.91
N ILE A 69 -7.31 9.67 0.64
CA ILE A 69 -7.25 8.29 1.18
C ILE A 69 -6.90 7.26 0.10
N THR A 70 -6.32 6.14 0.51
CA THR A 70 -6.04 4.96 -0.34
C THR A 70 -7.15 3.92 -0.22
N LEU A 71 -7.47 3.28 -1.35
CA LEU A 71 -8.54 2.31 -1.49
C LEU A 71 -8.06 1.07 -2.27
N CYS A 72 -8.63 -0.09 -1.96
CA CYS A 72 -8.51 -1.27 -2.81
C CYS A 72 -9.41 -1.14 -4.04
N LEU A 73 -9.24 -2.05 -5.00
CA LEU A 73 -10.01 -2.05 -6.24
C LEU A 73 -11.53 -2.12 -6.00
N ASP A 74 -11.96 -2.95 -5.05
CA ASP A 74 -13.38 -3.15 -4.77
C ASP A 74 -14.01 -1.91 -4.13
N CYS A 75 -13.37 -1.34 -3.11
CA CYS A 75 -13.82 -0.10 -2.46
C CYS A 75 -13.77 1.09 -3.42
N ALA A 76 -12.75 1.17 -4.29
CA ALA A 76 -12.70 2.15 -5.36
C ALA A 76 -13.91 2.02 -6.32
N GLY A 77 -14.38 0.80 -6.58
CA GLY A 77 -15.60 0.53 -7.32
C GLY A 77 -16.85 1.10 -6.64
N VAL A 78 -16.99 0.88 -5.33
CA VAL A 78 -18.08 1.45 -4.53
C VAL A 78 -18.03 2.98 -4.56
N HIS A 79 -16.85 3.57 -4.35
CA HIS A 79 -16.67 5.02 -4.38
C HIS A 79 -17.03 5.66 -5.73
N ARG A 80 -16.80 4.96 -6.85
CA ARG A 80 -17.24 5.42 -8.18
C ARG A 80 -18.76 5.51 -8.29
N SER A 81 -19.50 4.65 -7.58
CA SER A 81 -20.97 4.67 -7.61
C SER A 81 -21.57 5.92 -6.94
N PHE A 82 -20.82 6.56 -6.03
CA PHE A 82 -21.25 7.82 -5.38
C PHE A 82 -21.17 9.04 -6.31
N GLY A 83 -20.40 8.95 -7.39
CA GLY A 83 -20.18 10.06 -8.31
C GLY A 83 -19.09 11.03 -7.87
N VAL A 84 -18.59 11.80 -8.85
CA VAL A 84 -17.37 12.62 -8.72
C VAL A 84 -17.49 13.79 -7.74
N SER A 85 -18.71 14.26 -7.48
CA SER A 85 -18.96 15.33 -6.50
C SER A 85 -18.79 14.86 -5.06
N ILE A 86 -18.84 13.55 -4.83
CA ILE A 86 -18.67 12.93 -3.52
C ILE A 86 -17.25 12.39 -3.42
N SER A 87 -16.91 11.37 -4.23
CA SER A 87 -15.59 10.78 -4.24
C SER A 87 -14.97 10.82 -5.63
N PHE A 88 -13.85 11.54 -5.74
CA PHE A 88 -13.07 11.58 -6.96
C PHE A 88 -11.96 10.53 -6.93
N VAL A 89 -12.19 9.42 -7.62
CA VAL A 89 -11.33 8.22 -7.58
C VAL A 89 -10.31 8.22 -8.72
N ARG A 90 -9.04 7.94 -8.41
CA ARG A 90 -7.91 7.77 -9.34
C ARG A 90 -7.10 6.52 -9.02
N SER A 91 -6.56 5.86 -10.03
CA SER A 91 -5.53 4.82 -9.86
C SER A 91 -4.18 5.49 -9.60
N LEU A 92 -3.47 5.10 -8.54
CA LEU A 92 -2.13 5.64 -8.28
C LEU A 92 -1.06 5.09 -9.23
N THR A 93 -1.36 3.98 -9.93
CA THR A 93 -0.43 3.30 -10.84
C THR A 93 -0.79 3.51 -12.31
N LEU A 94 -2.08 3.50 -12.66
CA LEU A 94 -2.54 3.56 -14.05
C LEU A 94 -2.89 4.98 -14.51
N ASP A 95 -3.25 5.89 -13.60
CA ASP A 95 -3.60 7.26 -13.94
C ASP A 95 -2.43 8.23 -13.72
N THR A 96 -2.35 9.25 -14.57
CA THR A 96 -1.45 10.38 -14.36
C THR A 96 -2.10 11.37 -13.39
N LEU A 97 -1.56 11.49 -12.19
CA LEU A 97 -1.98 12.47 -11.19
C LEU A 97 -1.35 13.82 -11.47
N THR A 98 -2.15 14.89 -11.44
CA THR A 98 -1.66 16.26 -11.45
C THR A 98 -0.93 16.59 -10.14
N GLU A 99 -0.06 17.59 -10.15
CA GLU A 99 0.70 17.99 -8.95
C GLU A 99 -0.20 18.33 -7.75
N ARG A 100 -1.38 18.92 -8.01
CA ARG A 100 -2.36 19.22 -6.98
C ARG A 100 -2.91 17.96 -6.32
N GLU A 101 -3.20 16.94 -7.11
CA GLU A 101 -3.74 15.67 -6.63
C GLU A 101 -2.66 14.87 -5.88
N GLN A 102 -1.42 14.86 -6.39
CA GLN A 102 -0.29 14.26 -5.69
C GLN A 102 -0.07 14.93 -4.33
N ARG A 103 -0.07 16.27 -4.30
CA ARG A 103 0.08 17.04 -3.05
C ARG A 103 -1.07 16.77 -2.08
N ALA A 104 -2.31 16.65 -2.57
CA ALA A 104 -3.45 16.30 -1.74
C ALA A 104 -3.27 14.93 -1.07
N MET A 105 -2.76 13.95 -1.81
CA MET A 105 -2.44 12.62 -1.28
C MET A 105 -1.28 12.65 -0.28
N THR A 106 -0.25 13.49 -0.50
CA THR A 106 0.90 13.61 0.42
C THR A 106 0.56 14.35 1.71
N ILE A 107 -0.27 15.40 1.66
CA ILE A 107 -0.67 16.18 2.85
C ILE A 107 -1.79 15.46 3.62
N GLY A 108 -2.64 14.71 2.90
CA GLY A 108 -3.69 13.88 3.49
C GLY A 108 -3.14 12.56 4.04
N GLY A 109 -3.73 11.46 3.61
CA GLY A 109 -3.42 10.11 4.06
C GLY A 109 -4.50 9.53 4.99
N ASN A 110 -4.54 8.21 5.05
CA ASN A 110 -5.56 7.47 5.80
C ASN A 110 -5.56 7.83 7.28
N ALA A 111 -4.39 7.99 7.90
CA ALA A 111 -4.28 8.35 9.30
C ALA A 111 -4.82 9.76 9.59
N ALA A 112 -4.53 10.73 8.72
CA ALA A 112 -5.05 12.10 8.85
C ALA A 112 -6.58 12.13 8.70
N PHE A 113 -7.12 11.37 7.75
CA PHE A 113 -8.56 11.27 7.56
C PHE A 113 -9.24 10.51 8.71
N ALA A 114 -8.65 9.44 9.20
CA ALA A 114 -9.13 8.72 10.39
C ALA A 114 -9.18 9.65 11.62
N ALA A 115 -8.13 10.43 11.85
CA ALA A 115 -8.09 11.42 12.92
C ALA A 115 -9.17 12.50 12.74
N PHE A 116 -9.40 12.95 11.50
CA PHE A 116 -10.47 13.89 11.17
C PHE A 116 -11.86 13.34 11.51
N LEU A 117 -12.16 12.07 11.18
CA LEU A 117 -13.43 11.43 11.55
C LEU A 117 -13.52 11.15 13.06
N ALA A 118 -12.38 10.95 13.72
CA ALA A 118 -12.32 10.71 15.16
C ALA A 118 -12.43 11.99 16.00
N ASP A 119 -12.41 13.19 15.41
CA ASP A 119 -12.57 14.44 16.17
C ASP A 119 -14.05 14.67 16.56
N PRO A 120 -14.44 14.55 17.85
CA PRO A 120 -15.82 14.75 18.29
C PRO A 120 -16.29 16.20 18.09
N ALA A 121 -15.39 17.18 18.01
CA ALA A 121 -15.75 18.58 17.75
C ALA A 121 -16.24 18.81 16.32
N ARG A 122 -15.99 17.87 15.40
CA ARG A 122 -16.42 17.96 13.99
C ARG A 122 -17.85 17.47 13.76
N GLY A 123 -18.47 16.82 14.75
CA GLY A 123 -19.86 16.38 14.66
C GLY A 123 -20.12 15.33 13.58
N VAL A 124 -19.09 14.59 13.15
CA VAL A 124 -19.25 13.46 12.22
C VAL A 124 -19.99 12.34 12.98
N PRO A 125 -21.19 11.94 12.54
CA PRO A 125 -21.94 10.87 13.21
C PRO A 125 -21.12 9.57 13.16
N ARG A 126 -20.91 8.94 14.31
CA ARG A 126 -20.36 7.58 14.39
C ARG A 126 -21.53 6.61 14.47
N HIS A 127 -21.62 5.70 13.52
CA HIS A 127 -22.65 4.66 13.45
C HIS A 127 -22.12 3.34 14.01
#